data_AF-A0A495QME1-F1
#
_entry.id   AF-A0A495QME1-F1
#
_cell.length_a   1.000
_cell.length_b   1.000
_cell.length_c   1.000
_cell.angle_alpha   90.00
_cell.angle_beta   90.00
_cell.angle_gamma   90.00
#
_symmetry.space_group_name_H-M   'P 1'
#
loop_
_entity.id
_entity.type
_entity.pdbx_description
1 polymer ?
#
loop_
_entity_poly.entity_id
_entity_poly.type
_entity_poly.pdbx_seq_one_letter_code
_entity_poly.pdbx_strand_id
1 'polypeptide(L)'
;MAVTDDQVAALHAQLAGRTDEHRRLLNKLDRAKANEGYAALITAAFFEATERRFIKDGTVANNAEVIDFVASLRATSNEIPDIIDPKLAELFINYVLGKLPTDALQSIDDEIAFGMKILLLAGLIRDLQFNEAELSEFLAKARADAEELFE
;
A
#
# COMPACT_ATOMS: atom_id res chain seq x y z
N MET A 1 5.20 -7.86 -16.80
CA MET A 1 6.15 -8.76 -16.10
C MET A 1 5.39 -9.47 -14.99
N ALA A 2 5.59 -10.78 -14.79
CA ALA A 2 4.78 -11.54 -13.83
C ALA A 2 5.22 -11.28 -12.38
N VAL A 3 4.27 -11.03 -11.50
CA VAL A 3 4.50 -11.04 -10.04
C VAL A 3 4.69 -12.49 -9.60
N THR A 4 5.72 -12.75 -8.79
CA THR A 4 6.08 -14.11 -8.34
C THR A 4 5.36 -14.49 -7.05
N ASP A 5 5.20 -15.79 -6.80
CA ASP A 5 4.58 -16.29 -5.56
C ASP A 5 5.40 -15.90 -4.32
N ASP A 6 6.73 -15.82 -4.43
CA ASP A 6 7.61 -15.38 -3.35
C ASP A 6 7.38 -13.90 -2.98
N GLN A 7 7.10 -13.03 -3.98
CA GLN A 7 6.75 -11.64 -3.75
C GLN A 7 5.39 -11.52 -3.05
N VAL A 8 4.40 -12.31 -3.46
CA VAL A 8 3.09 -12.36 -2.80
C VAL A 8 3.23 -12.85 -1.37
N ALA A 9 3.99 -13.91 -1.14
CA ALA A 9 4.24 -14.45 0.19
C ALA A 9 4.96 -13.44 1.10
N ALA A 10 5.94 -12.71 0.57
CA ALA A 10 6.65 -11.67 1.31
C ALA A 10 5.71 -10.55 1.77
N LEU A 11 4.84 -10.06 0.87
CA LEU A 11 3.85 -9.05 1.21
C LEU A 11 2.80 -9.60 2.19
N HIS A 12 2.33 -10.83 1.97
CA HIS A 12 1.39 -11.49 2.87
C HIS A 12 1.93 -11.57 4.30
N ALA A 13 3.18 -11.99 4.48
CA ALA A 13 3.80 -12.06 5.79
C ALA A 13 3.88 -10.69 6.45
N GLN A 14 4.14 -9.63 5.68
CA GLN A 14 4.16 -8.26 6.19
C GLN A 14 2.78 -7.82 6.69
N LEU A 15 1.76 -7.97 5.87
CA LEU A 15 0.40 -7.49 6.15
C LEU A 15 -0.28 -8.29 7.27
N ALA A 16 0.08 -9.56 7.42
CA ALA A 16 -0.35 -10.40 8.54
C ALA A 16 0.45 -10.17 9.83
N GLY A 17 1.37 -9.19 9.88
CA GLY A 17 2.18 -8.89 11.07
C GLY A 17 3.25 -9.95 11.40
N ARG A 18 3.57 -10.86 10.47
CA ARG A 18 4.60 -11.90 10.63
C ARG A 18 5.99 -11.36 10.30
N THR A 19 6.50 -10.43 11.11
CA THR A 19 7.72 -9.65 10.83
C THR A 19 8.97 -10.50 10.53
N ASP A 20 9.22 -11.57 11.28
CA ASP A 20 10.40 -12.42 11.05
C ASP A 20 10.30 -13.21 9.75
N GLU A 21 9.10 -13.69 9.43
CA GLU A 21 8.83 -14.40 8.19
C GLU A 21 8.95 -13.45 6.98
N HIS A 22 8.40 -12.24 7.09
CA HIS A 22 8.55 -11.20 6.09
C HIS A 22 10.04 -10.90 5.83
N ARG A 23 10.84 -10.69 6.88
CA ARG A 23 12.29 -10.45 6.74
C ARG A 23 12.99 -11.62 6.03
N ARG A 24 12.64 -12.86 6.38
CA ARG A 24 13.20 -14.08 5.78
C ARG A 24 12.87 -14.16 4.29
N LEU A 25 11.62 -13.88 3.91
CA LEU A 25 11.16 -13.94 2.52
C LEU A 25 11.73 -12.77 1.70
N LEU A 26 11.72 -11.55 2.24
CA LEU A 26 12.27 -10.37 1.59
C LEU A 26 13.76 -10.56 1.24
N ASN A 27 14.54 -11.16 2.14
CA ASN A 27 15.96 -11.45 1.89
C ASN A 27 16.22 -12.50 0.81
N LYS A 28 15.21 -13.30 0.43
CA LYS A 28 15.31 -14.29 -0.65
C LYS A 28 14.94 -13.71 -2.02
N LEU A 29 14.28 -12.55 -2.04
CA LEU A 29 13.93 -11.89 -3.30
C LEU A 29 15.20 -11.39 -4.01
N ASP A 30 15.31 -11.70 -5.29
CA ASP A 30 16.40 -11.19 -6.14
C ASP A 30 16.26 -9.67 -6.29
N ARG A 31 17.13 -8.89 -5.67
CA ARG A 31 17.07 -7.41 -5.69
C ARG A 31 17.03 -6.81 -7.10
N ALA A 32 17.61 -7.47 -8.11
CA ALA A 32 17.66 -6.92 -9.47
C ALA A 32 16.38 -7.18 -10.28
N LYS A 33 15.69 -8.30 -10.04
CA LYS A 33 14.45 -8.69 -10.75
C LYS A 33 13.18 -8.47 -9.95
N ALA A 34 13.29 -8.47 -8.62
CA ALA A 34 12.14 -8.33 -7.73
C ALA A 34 11.68 -6.89 -7.56
N ASN A 35 12.55 -5.90 -7.82
CA ASN A 35 12.24 -4.50 -7.53
C ASN A 35 11.03 -3.97 -8.31
N GLU A 36 10.84 -4.31 -9.59
CA GLU A 36 9.70 -3.77 -10.34
C GLU A 36 8.40 -4.53 -10.01
N GLY A 37 8.43 -5.88 -10.05
CA GLY A 37 7.23 -6.68 -9.77
C GLY A 37 6.71 -6.52 -8.34
N TYR A 38 7.62 -6.39 -7.35
CA TYR A 38 7.24 -6.16 -5.96
C TYR A 38 6.74 -4.72 -5.74
N ALA A 39 7.32 -3.73 -6.41
CA ALA A 39 6.84 -2.35 -6.37
C ALA A 39 5.47 -2.18 -7.01
N ALA A 40 5.20 -2.87 -8.11
CA ALA A 40 3.87 -2.91 -8.72
C ALA A 40 2.87 -3.60 -7.80
N LEU A 41 3.21 -4.74 -7.19
CA LEU A 41 2.35 -5.43 -6.23
C LEU A 41 2.00 -4.53 -5.03
N ILE A 42 2.98 -3.82 -4.46
CA ILE A 42 2.75 -2.88 -3.36
C ILE A 42 1.88 -1.69 -3.82
N THR A 43 2.09 -1.19 -5.03
CA THR A 43 1.29 -0.09 -5.58
C THR A 43 -0.15 -0.52 -5.79
N ALA A 44 -0.39 -1.68 -6.42
CA ALA A 44 -1.72 -2.23 -6.63
C ALA A 44 -2.44 -2.53 -5.30
N ALA A 45 -1.74 -3.14 -4.34
CA ALA A 45 -2.27 -3.39 -3.00
C ALA A 45 -2.64 -2.07 -2.28
N PHE A 46 -1.81 -1.04 -2.39
CA PHE A 46 -2.12 0.27 -1.84
C PHE A 46 -3.36 0.90 -2.47
N PHE A 47 -3.51 0.80 -3.80
CA PHE A 47 -4.67 1.34 -4.52
C PHE A 47 -5.93 0.63 -4.06
N GLU A 48 -5.94 -0.70 -4.11
CA GLU A 48 -7.06 -1.53 -3.68
C GLU A 48 -7.46 -1.28 -2.22
N ALA A 49 -6.48 -1.21 -1.31
CA ALA A 49 -6.76 -0.97 0.10
C ALA A 49 -7.33 0.45 0.33
N THR A 50 -6.85 1.44 -0.43
CA THR A 50 -7.35 2.81 -0.36
C THR A 50 -8.77 2.91 -0.88
N GLU A 51 -9.06 2.31 -2.03
CA GLU A 51 -10.40 2.27 -2.62
C GLU A 51 -11.40 1.57 -1.68
N ARG A 52 -11.07 0.37 -1.17
CA ARG A 52 -11.92 -0.34 -0.19
C ARG A 52 -12.21 0.48 1.06
N ARG A 53 -11.24 1.29 1.50
CA ARG A 53 -11.35 2.06 2.73
C ARG A 53 -12.16 3.35 2.57
N PHE A 54 -11.99 4.03 1.44
CA PHE A 54 -12.49 5.40 1.25
C PHE A 54 -13.58 5.51 0.17
N ILE A 55 -13.89 4.43 -0.55
CA ILE A 55 -15.02 4.38 -1.47
C ILE A 55 -16.03 3.38 -0.91
N LYS A 56 -17.18 3.90 -0.47
CA LYS A 56 -18.28 3.09 0.08
C LYS A 56 -19.53 3.34 -0.74
N ASP A 57 -20.11 2.28 -1.30
CA ASP A 57 -21.31 2.36 -2.15
C ASP A 57 -21.19 3.42 -3.27
N GLY A 58 -20.01 3.52 -3.89
CA GLY A 58 -19.70 4.50 -4.94
C GLY A 58 -19.50 5.94 -4.44
N THR A 59 -19.58 6.19 -3.14
CA THR A 59 -19.31 7.49 -2.54
C THR A 59 -17.86 7.58 -2.11
N VAL A 60 -17.14 8.55 -2.68
CA VAL A 60 -15.76 8.86 -2.31
C VAL A 60 -15.73 9.69 -1.03
N ALA A 61 -14.92 9.27 -0.07
CA ALA A 61 -14.71 9.95 1.20
C ALA A 61 -14.30 11.41 1.00
N ASN A 62 -14.73 12.30 1.90
CA ASN A 62 -14.31 13.69 1.88
C ASN A 62 -12.86 13.85 2.39
N ASN A 63 -12.31 15.07 2.33
CA ASN A 63 -10.93 15.31 2.76
C ASN A 63 -10.74 15.20 4.29
N ALA A 64 -11.76 15.46 5.09
CA ALA A 64 -11.67 15.34 6.54
C ALA A 64 -11.44 13.88 6.95
N GLU A 65 -12.13 12.93 6.30
CA GLU A 65 -11.92 11.49 6.54
C GLU A 65 -10.49 11.03 6.22
N VAL A 66 -9.88 11.59 5.17
CA VAL A 66 -8.48 11.31 4.82
C VAL A 66 -7.53 11.89 5.86
N ILE A 67 -7.75 13.13 6.28
CA ILE A 67 -6.96 13.80 7.33
C ILE A 67 -7.06 13.02 8.65
N ASP A 68 -8.25 12.60 9.05
CA ASP A 68 -8.49 11.85 10.28
C ASP A 68 -7.78 10.48 10.24
N PHE A 69 -7.82 9.78 9.11
CA PHE A 69 -7.07 8.55 8.93
C PHE A 69 -5.57 8.77 9.09
N VAL A 70 -4.99 9.74 8.39
CA VAL A 70 -3.54 10.04 8.47
C VAL A 70 -3.14 10.47 9.87
N ALA A 71 -3.96 11.26 10.55
CA ALA A 71 -3.76 11.64 11.96
C ALA A 71 -3.77 10.42 12.89
N SER A 72 -4.73 9.50 12.72
CA SER A 72 -4.81 8.27 13.51
C SER A 72 -3.62 7.34 13.29
N LEU A 73 -3.12 7.26 12.06
CA LEU A 73 -1.94 6.47 11.72
C LEU A 73 -0.70 7.03 12.39
N ARG A 74 -0.51 8.36 12.34
CA ARG A 74 0.60 9.04 13.02
C ARG A 74 0.55 8.90 14.54
N ALA A 75 -0.64 8.83 15.13
CA ALA A 75 -0.81 8.63 16.58
C ALA A 75 -0.48 7.19 17.05
N THR A 76 -0.26 6.24 16.13
CA THR A 76 -0.12 4.82 16.47
C THR A 76 1.23 4.47 17.11
N SER A 77 2.29 5.22 16.85
CA SER A 77 3.61 4.98 17.45
C SER A 77 4.35 6.29 17.57
N ASN A 78 5.15 6.44 18.63
CA ASN A 78 5.95 7.63 18.87
C ASN A 78 7.02 7.88 17.80
N GLU A 79 7.37 6.87 16.98
CA GLU A 79 8.36 6.98 15.90
C GLU A 79 7.72 7.34 14.54
N ILE A 80 6.42 7.10 14.36
CA ILE A 80 5.71 7.30 13.09
C ILE A 80 5.52 8.78 12.71
N PRO A 81 5.29 9.75 13.64
CA PRO A 81 5.13 11.17 13.30
C PRO A 81 6.29 11.79 12.54
N ASP A 82 7.51 11.28 12.73
CA ASP A 82 8.74 11.72 12.07
C ASP A 82 8.99 10.99 10.74
N ILE A 83 8.33 9.84 10.53
CA ILE A 83 8.47 9.00 9.34
C ILE A 83 7.38 9.33 8.30
N ILE A 84 6.15 9.61 8.74
CA ILE A 84 5.03 9.92 7.86
C ILE A 84 4.83 11.44 7.79
N ASP A 85 5.25 12.03 6.67
CA ASP A 85 4.78 13.36 6.27
C ASP A 85 3.27 13.28 5.97
N PRO A 86 2.42 13.96 6.76
CA PRO A 86 0.98 13.89 6.58
C PRO A 86 0.53 14.44 5.23
N LYS A 87 1.19 15.49 4.70
CA LYS A 87 0.81 16.07 3.41
C LYS A 87 1.09 15.09 2.29
N LEU A 88 2.23 14.40 2.36
CA LEU A 88 2.58 13.40 1.38
C LEU A 88 1.63 12.20 1.45
N ALA A 89 1.31 11.73 2.66
CA ALA A 89 0.32 10.67 2.87
C ALA A 89 -1.06 11.01 2.29
N GLU A 90 -1.58 12.19 2.62
CA GLU A 90 -2.85 12.71 2.11
C GLU A 90 -2.82 12.86 0.58
N LEU A 91 -1.68 13.29 0.00
CA LEU A 91 -1.49 13.42 -1.45
C LEU A 91 -1.62 12.05 -2.14
N PHE A 92 -0.94 11.01 -1.64
CA PHE A 92 -1.04 9.66 -2.21
C PHE A 92 -2.47 9.10 -2.15
N ILE A 93 -3.17 9.27 -1.02
CA ILE A 93 -4.56 8.81 -0.89
C ILE A 93 -5.47 9.57 -1.86
N ASN A 94 -5.40 10.91 -1.89
CA ASN A 94 -6.25 11.72 -2.76
C ASN A 94 -5.97 11.48 -4.25
N TYR A 95 -4.74 11.10 -4.61
CA TYR A 95 -4.40 10.67 -5.96
C TYR A 95 -5.18 9.41 -6.35
N VAL A 96 -5.16 8.37 -5.51
CA VAL A 96 -5.93 7.14 -5.76
C VAL A 96 -7.42 7.42 -5.83
N LEU A 97 -7.94 8.32 -4.99
CA LEU A 97 -9.35 8.72 -5.01
C LEU A 97 -9.74 9.59 -6.22
N GLY A 98 -8.84 9.82 -7.17
CA GLY A 98 -9.11 10.60 -8.38
C GLY A 98 -9.37 12.09 -8.12
N LYS A 99 -8.95 12.60 -6.95
CA LYS A 99 -9.15 14.01 -6.57
C LYS A 99 -8.01 14.92 -7.04
N LEU A 100 -6.95 14.34 -7.58
CA LEU A 100 -5.75 15.04 -8.04
C LEU A 100 -5.47 14.70 -9.51
N PRO A 101 -4.77 15.58 -10.24
CA PRO A 101 -4.38 15.29 -11.61
C PRO A 101 -3.35 14.15 -11.67
N THR A 102 -3.24 13.53 -12.84
CA THR A 102 -2.40 12.34 -13.06
C THR A 102 -0.90 12.59 -12.88
N ASP A 103 -0.48 13.85 -12.96
CA ASP A 103 0.90 14.30 -12.79
C ASP A 103 1.25 14.70 -11.35
N ALA A 104 0.29 14.67 -10.42
CA ALA A 104 0.47 15.14 -9.04
C ALA A 104 1.60 14.45 -8.26
N LEU A 105 1.99 13.25 -8.66
CA LEU A 105 3.05 12.46 -8.02
C LEU A 105 4.39 12.48 -8.77
N GLN A 106 4.49 13.13 -9.94
CA GLN A 106 5.68 13.05 -10.81
C GLN A 106 6.95 13.64 -10.18
N SER A 107 6.82 14.58 -9.25
CA SER A 107 7.97 15.22 -8.59
C SER A 107 8.45 14.46 -7.34
N ILE A 108 7.81 13.34 -7.00
CA ILE A 108 8.15 12.57 -5.81
C ILE A 108 9.15 11.49 -6.20
N ASP A 109 10.22 11.38 -5.43
CA ASP A 109 11.22 10.33 -5.60
C ASP A 109 10.61 8.93 -5.41
N ASP A 110 10.98 7.98 -6.27
CA ASP A 110 10.40 6.63 -6.28
C ASP A 110 10.66 5.86 -4.98
N GLU A 111 11.81 6.05 -4.34
CA GLU A 111 12.14 5.42 -3.06
C GLU A 111 11.26 5.97 -1.94
N ILE A 112 11.05 7.29 -1.93
CA ILE A 112 10.12 7.96 -1.01
C ILE A 112 8.68 7.48 -1.24
N ALA A 113 8.24 7.41 -2.51
CA ALA A 113 6.91 6.96 -2.88
C ALA A 113 6.66 5.51 -2.44
N PHE A 114 7.64 4.63 -2.68
CA PHE A 114 7.58 3.23 -2.29
C PHE A 114 7.50 3.05 -0.77
N GLY A 115 8.37 3.72 -0.01
CA GLY A 115 8.36 3.68 1.44
C GLY A 115 7.04 4.18 2.05
N MET A 116 6.51 5.29 1.51
CA MET A 116 5.22 5.83 1.96
C MET A 116 4.07 4.85 1.70
N LYS A 117 4.00 4.23 0.51
CA LYS A 117 2.96 3.25 0.17
C LYS A 117 2.96 2.05 1.12
N ILE A 118 4.14 1.53 1.49
CA ILE A 118 4.27 0.44 2.47
C ILE A 118 3.65 0.82 3.83
N LEU A 119 3.97 2.02 4.32
CA LEU A 119 3.48 2.49 5.62
C LEU A 119 1.97 2.72 5.61
N LEU A 120 1.46 3.38 4.56
CA LEU A 120 0.02 3.59 4.39
C LEU A 120 -0.72 2.28 4.24
N LEU A 121 -0.19 1.34 3.45
CA LEU A 121 -0.78 0.02 3.28
C LEU A 121 -0.89 -0.71 4.63
N ALA A 122 0.15 -0.71 5.46
CA ALA A 122 0.07 -1.31 6.79
C ALA A 122 -1.02 -0.67 7.66
N GLY A 123 -1.17 0.66 7.59
CA GLY A 123 -2.23 1.39 8.27
C GLY A 123 -3.64 1.04 7.77
N LEU A 124 -3.80 0.93 6.45
CA LEU A 124 -5.06 0.58 5.79
C LEU A 124 -5.49 -0.86 6.12
N ILE A 125 -4.58 -1.83 6.03
CA ILE A 125 -4.88 -3.23 6.37
C ILE A 125 -5.29 -3.36 7.84
N ARG A 126 -4.64 -2.64 8.74
CA ARG A 126 -5.04 -2.62 10.15
C ARG A 126 -6.47 -2.12 10.35
N ASP A 127 -6.89 -1.11 9.60
CA ASP A 127 -8.24 -0.54 9.70
C ASP A 127 -9.30 -1.41 9.00
N LEU A 128 -8.91 -2.12 7.93
CA LEU A 128 -9.77 -3.07 7.22
C LEU A 128 -9.97 -4.39 7.98
N GLN A 129 -9.06 -4.72 8.91
CA GLN A 129 -9.16 -5.87 9.81
C GLN A 129 -9.41 -7.21 9.10
N PHE A 130 -8.74 -7.45 7.97
CA PHE A 130 -8.89 -8.70 7.22
C PHE A 130 -8.57 -9.93 8.07
N ASN A 131 -9.38 -10.98 7.90
CA ASN A 131 -9.00 -12.33 8.26
C ASN A 131 -8.05 -12.94 7.19
N GLU A 132 -7.48 -14.13 7.46
CA GLU A 132 -6.49 -14.74 6.56
C GLU A 132 -7.04 -15.02 5.15
N ALA A 133 -8.32 -15.41 5.03
CA ALA A 133 -8.95 -15.67 3.73
C ALA A 133 -9.18 -14.35 2.97
N GLU A 134 -9.70 -13.33 3.64
CA GLU A 134 -9.88 -11.99 3.05
C GLU A 134 -8.56 -11.36 2.61
N LEU A 135 -7.50 -11.53 3.41
CA LEU A 135 -6.16 -11.06 3.07
C LEU A 135 -5.59 -11.80 1.85
N SER A 136 -5.84 -13.10 1.75
CA SER A 136 -5.43 -13.90 0.59
C SER A 136 -6.17 -13.47 -0.68
N GLU A 137 -7.48 -13.25 -0.60
CA GLU A 137 -8.30 -12.74 -1.72
C GLU A 137 -7.86 -11.33 -2.14
N PHE A 138 -7.61 -10.45 -1.16
CA PHE A 138 -7.07 -9.12 -1.40
C PHE A 138 -5.74 -9.17 -2.16
N LEU A 139 -4.81 -10.05 -1.75
CA LEU A 139 -3.52 -10.19 -2.42
C LEU A 139 -3.62 -10.82 -3.81
N ALA A 140 -4.57 -11.74 -4.02
CA ALA A 140 -4.83 -12.30 -5.35
C ALA A 140 -5.32 -11.21 -6.31
N LYS A 141 -6.20 -10.32 -5.85
CA LYS A 141 -6.63 -9.16 -6.64
C LYS A 141 -5.49 -8.18 -6.89
N ALA A 142 -4.74 -7.80 -5.85
CA ALA A 142 -3.59 -6.90 -6.01
C ALA A 142 -2.54 -7.45 -6.97
N ARG A 143 -2.34 -8.78 -7.02
CA ARG A 143 -1.47 -9.42 -8.00
C ARG A 143 -1.99 -9.24 -9.43
N ALA A 144 -3.27 -9.51 -9.67
CA ALA A 144 -3.88 -9.36 -11.00
C ALA A 144 -3.75 -7.91 -11.48
N ASP A 145 -4.11 -6.95 -10.64
CA ASP A 145 -4.03 -5.53 -10.95
C ASP A 145 -2.55 -5.10 -11.20
N ALA A 146 -1.60 -5.65 -10.44
CA ALA A 146 -0.17 -5.38 -10.66
C ALA A 146 0.37 -5.95 -11.98
N GLU A 147 -0.16 -7.07 -12.44
CA GLU A 147 0.23 -7.68 -13.72
C GLU A 147 -0.32 -6.85 -14.89
N GLU A 148 -1.53 -6.29 -14.78
CA GLU A 148 -2.12 -5.36 -15.76
C GLU A 148 -1.35 -4.04 -15.89
N LEU A 149 -0.72 -3.54 -14.81
CA LEU A 149 0.12 -2.33 -14.86
C LEU A 149 1.35 -2.47 -15.77
N PHE A 150 1.70 -3.69 -16.19
CA PHE A 150 2.84 -3.97 -17.06
C PHE A 150 2.45 -4.40 -18.49
N GLU A 151 1.16 -4.42 -18.83
CA GLU A 151 0.68 -4.65 -20.22
C GLU A 151 0.63 -3.34 -21.02
#